data_AF-A0A3S4JSP5-F1
#
_entry.id   AF-A0A3S4JSP5-F1
#
_cell.length_a   1.000
_cell.length_b   1.000
_cell.length_c   1.000
_cell.angle_alpha   90.00
_cell.angle_beta   90.00
_cell.angle_gamma   90.00
#
_symmetry.space_group_name_H-M   'P 1'
#
loop_
_entity.id
_entity.type
_entity.pdbx_description
1 polymer ?
#
loop_
_entity_poly.entity_id
_entity_poly.type
_entity_poly.pdbx_seq_one_letter_code
_entity_poly.pdbx_strand_id
1 'polypeptide(L)'
;MGKKLILVVAAIGLLSGCFGDRLEQRYAPDLPLEASLRSGQDVCIYPPPKDGEQQDTLLIAGGAEDKLLEVDGRALAQGICVTPHDYRFQADRPYSMRLNFVPAEARRQLQERYGRTFIARFKIVEQHGQRRIENLPAIDGKP
;
A
#
# COMPACT_ATOMS: atom_id res chain seq x y z
N MET A 1 -3.31 -8.78 59.84
CA MET A 1 -3.38 -8.96 58.37
C MET A 1 -3.27 -7.57 57.73
N GLY A 2 -2.32 -7.28 56.83
CA GLY A 2 -2.36 -5.95 56.19
C GLY A 2 -1.08 -5.38 55.55
N LYS A 3 0.09 -6.02 55.68
CA LYS A 3 1.32 -5.49 55.03
C LYS A 3 1.89 -6.36 53.90
N LYS A 4 1.50 -7.64 53.83
CA LYS A 4 1.97 -8.58 52.79
C LYS A 4 1.17 -8.50 51.48
N LEU A 5 -0.08 -8.04 51.52
CA LEU A 5 -0.96 -8.01 50.34
C LEU A 5 -0.66 -6.81 49.41
N ILE A 6 -0.24 -5.68 49.98
CA ILE A 6 -0.01 -4.43 49.22
C ILE A 6 1.25 -4.53 48.33
N LEU A 7 2.26 -5.28 48.77
CA LEU A 7 3.50 -5.50 48.00
C LEU A 7 3.30 -6.36 46.74
N VAL A 8 2.29 -7.25 46.73
CA VAL A 8 2.01 -8.13 45.58
C VAL A 8 1.34 -7.34 44.45
N VAL A 9 0.47 -6.38 44.77
CA VAL A 9 -0.24 -5.58 43.75
C VAL A 9 0.70 -4.56 43.08
N ALA A 10 1.65 -3.99 43.83
CA ALA A 10 2.66 -3.10 43.27
C ALA A 10 3.65 -3.82 42.33
N ALA A 11 3.94 -5.11 42.57
CA ALA A 11 4.82 -5.90 41.72
C ALA A 11 4.17 -6.30 40.38
N ILE A 12 2.85 -6.44 40.33
CA ILE A 12 2.12 -6.82 39.10
C ILE A 12 1.99 -5.61 38.15
N GLY A 13 1.82 -4.39 38.67
CA GLY A 13 1.72 -3.18 37.85
C GLY A 13 2.99 -2.81 37.07
N LEU A 14 4.16 -3.28 37.52
CA LEU A 14 5.45 -3.04 36.85
C LEU A 14 5.74 -4.03 35.71
N LEU A 15 4.94 -5.08 35.54
CA LEU A 15 5.12 -6.09 34.48
C LEU A 15 4.23 -5.87 33.24
N SER A 16 3.30 -4.91 33.28
CA SER A 16 2.43 -4.59 32.12
C SER A 16 3.03 -3.58 31.14
N GLY A 17 4.30 -3.19 31.30
CA GLY A 17 5.01 -2.26 30.40
C GLY A 17 5.69 -2.92 29.20
N CYS A 18 5.38 -4.18 28.87
CA CYS A 18 6.04 -4.89 27.78
C CYS A 18 5.44 -4.56 26.40
N PHE A 19 6.15 -3.68 25.69
CA PHE A 19 6.31 -3.63 24.22
C PHE A 19 5.12 -3.15 23.35
N GLY A 20 4.73 -1.88 23.49
CA GLY A 20 4.00 -1.14 22.44
C GLY A 20 4.91 -0.45 21.41
N ASP A 21 6.16 -0.13 21.76
CA ASP A 21 7.02 0.81 21.01
C ASP A 21 7.67 0.26 19.72
N ARG A 22 7.32 -0.95 19.27
CA ARG A 22 7.93 -1.57 18.08
C ARG A 22 6.95 -1.92 16.96
N LEU A 23 5.68 -1.54 17.07
CA LEU A 23 4.74 -1.67 15.95
C LEU A 23 5.09 -0.72 14.80
N GLU A 24 5.54 0.50 15.10
CA GLU A 24 5.91 1.47 14.07
C GLU A 24 7.17 1.06 13.27
N GLN A 25 8.07 0.27 13.85
CA GLN A 25 9.27 -0.26 13.17
C GLN A 25 8.97 -1.38 12.15
N ARG A 26 7.73 -1.86 12.03
CA ARG A 26 7.35 -2.94 11.10
C ARG A 26 6.75 -2.46 9.78
N TYR A 27 6.36 -1.19 9.70
CA TYR A 27 5.71 -0.66 8.50
C TYR A 27 6.75 0.02 7.63
N ALA A 28 7.08 -0.60 6.50
CA ALA A 28 7.75 0.11 5.42
C ALA A 28 6.79 1.20 4.92
N PRO A 29 7.23 2.47 4.80
CA PRO A 29 6.36 3.54 4.34
C PRO A 29 5.94 3.29 2.88
N ASP A 30 4.72 3.71 2.55
CA ASP A 30 4.24 3.68 1.17
C ASP A 30 5.05 4.68 0.34
N LEU A 31 5.65 4.21 -0.74
CA LEU A 31 6.43 5.03 -1.65
C LEU A 31 5.50 5.64 -2.71
N PRO A 32 5.47 6.97 -2.87
CA PRO A 32 4.58 7.60 -3.84
C PRO A 32 5.00 7.26 -5.29
N LEU A 33 4.00 7.05 -6.15
CA LEU A 33 4.16 6.95 -7.60
C LEU A 33 3.10 7.79 -8.30
N GLU A 34 3.43 8.22 -9.51
CA GLU A 34 2.45 8.78 -10.43
C GLU A 34 1.75 7.67 -11.22
N ALA A 35 0.45 7.85 -11.43
CA ALA A 35 -0.30 7.09 -12.39
C ALA A 35 -0.31 7.80 -13.75
N SER A 36 -0.39 7.01 -14.81
CA SER A 36 -0.53 7.48 -16.20
C SER A 36 -1.76 6.87 -16.84
N LEU A 37 -2.34 7.58 -17.80
CA LEU A 37 -3.38 7.02 -18.68
C LEU A 37 -2.75 6.53 -19.99
N ARG A 38 -2.89 5.24 -20.30
CA ARG A 38 -2.48 4.64 -21.57
C ARG A 38 -3.71 4.41 -22.44
N SER A 39 -3.60 4.73 -23.73
CA SER A 39 -4.66 4.56 -24.73
C SER A 39 -6.02 5.17 -24.32
N GLY A 40 -5.99 6.22 -23.49
CA GLY A 40 -7.18 6.95 -23.03
C GLY A 40 -8.06 6.23 -21.99
N GLN A 41 -7.70 5.04 -21.53
CA GLN A 41 -8.57 4.24 -20.66
C GLN A 41 -7.84 3.35 -19.64
N ASP A 42 -6.65 2.86 -19.96
CA ASP A 42 -5.90 1.99 -19.04
C ASP A 42 -5.12 2.86 -18.05
N VAL A 43 -5.29 2.60 -16.76
CA VAL A 43 -4.53 3.30 -15.73
C VAL A 43 -3.31 2.47 -15.36
N CYS A 44 -2.13 3.03 -15.58
CA CYS A 44 -0.86 2.34 -15.37
C CYS A 44 -0.01 3.02 -14.30
N ILE A 45 0.70 2.21 -13.52
CA ILE A 45 1.77 2.64 -12.61
C ILE A 45 3.08 1.95 -12.98
N TYR A 46 4.20 2.63 -12.75
CA TYR A 46 5.54 2.15 -13.13
C TYR A 46 6.46 2.17 -11.92
N PRO A 47 6.36 1.17 -11.03
CA PRO A 47 7.26 1.08 -9.90
C PRO A 47 8.70 0.83 -10.39
N PRO A 48 9.71 1.46 -9.77
CA PRO A 48 11.10 1.18 -10.10
C PRO A 48 11.45 -0.27 -9.72
N PRO A 49 12.09 -1.05 -10.61
CA PRO A 49 12.49 -2.42 -10.30
C PRO A 49 13.52 -2.45 -9.17
N LYS A 50 13.58 -3.57 -8.45
CA LYS A 50 14.61 -3.85 -7.45
C LYS A 50 14.82 -5.35 -7.36
N ASP A 51 16.09 -5.75 -7.38
CA ASP A 51 16.46 -7.16 -7.32
C ASP A 51 16.00 -7.79 -5.99
N GLY A 52 15.53 -9.04 -6.07
CA GLY A 52 15.08 -9.81 -4.91
C GLY A 52 13.69 -9.45 -4.38
N GLU A 53 12.92 -8.63 -5.10
CA GLU A 53 11.51 -8.35 -4.84
C GLU A 53 10.66 -8.71 -6.06
N GLN A 54 9.43 -9.17 -5.84
CA GLN A 54 8.45 -9.47 -6.87
C GLN A 54 7.10 -8.81 -6.53
N GLN A 55 6.32 -8.49 -7.54
CA GLN A 55 4.97 -7.95 -7.34
C GLN A 55 4.06 -9.03 -6.77
N ASP A 56 3.14 -8.61 -5.91
CA ASP A 56 2.19 -9.49 -5.25
C ASP A 56 0.76 -9.04 -5.59
N THR A 57 0.26 -8.04 -4.87
CA THR A 57 -1.10 -7.55 -5.01
C THR A 57 -1.16 -6.07 -5.37
N LEU A 58 -2.16 -5.70 -6.15
CA LEU A 58 -2.57 -4.32 -6.40
C LEU A 58 -3.96 -4.08 -5.80
N LEU A 59 -4.05 -3.22 -4.79
CA LEU A 59 -5.30 -2.76 -4.21
C LEU A 59 -5.74 -1.45 -4.88
N ILE A 60 -6.97 -1.39 -5.34
CA ILE A 60 -7.62 -0.21 -5.90
C ILE A 60 -8.71 0.21 -4.91
N ALA A 61 -8.66 1.46 -4.44
CA ALA A 61 -9.62 2.01 -3.49
C ALA A 61 -10.12 3.41 -3.91
N GLY A 62 -11.25 3.84 -3.33
CA GLY A 62 -11.89 5.14 -3.60
C GLY A 62 -13.17 5.06 -4.46
N GLY A 63 -13.50 3.88 -4.98
CA GLY A 63 -14.76 3.60 -5.67
C GLY A 63 -15.94 3.31 -4.74
N ALA A 64 -16.96 2.64 -5.28
CA ALA A 64 -18.05 2.09 -4.47
C ALA A 64 -17.58 0.89 -3.63
N GLU A 65 -16.64 0.13 -4.19
CA GLU A 65 -15.99 -1.01 -3.58
C GLU A 65 -14.49 -0.98 -3.90
N ASP A 66 -13.71 -1.47 -2.94
CA ASP A 66 -12.29 -1.68 -3.11
C ASP A 66 -12.07 -2.99 -3.89
N LYS A 67 -11.04 -3.03 -4.73
CA LYS A 67 -10.70 -4.19 -5.54
C LYS A 67 -9.25 -4.60 -5.35
N LEU A 68 -9.03 -5.87 -5.02
CA LEU A 68 -7.72 -6.49 -4.97
C LEU A 68 -7.46 -7.27 -6.26
N LEU A 69 -6.30 -7.05 -6.88
CA LEU A 69 -5.85 -7.77 -8.07
C LEU A 69 -4.53 -8.46 -7.77
N GLU A 70 -4.41 -9.73 -8.14
CA GLU A 70 -3.12 -10.44 -8.19
C GLU A 70 -2.37 -9.99 -9.46
N VAL A 71 -1.11 -9.59 -9.26
CA VAL A 71 -0.28 -9.00 -10.32
C VAL A 71 1.12 -9.63 -10.37
N ASP A 72 1.28 -10.78 -9.75
CA ASP A 72 2.48 -11.59 -9.80
C ASP A 72 2.81 -12.00 -11.25
N GLY A 73 4.11 -12.13 -11.55
CA GLY A 73 4.59 -12.53 -12.87
C GLY A 73 4.39 -11.51 -14.00
N ARG A 74 3.72 -10.37 -13.78
CA ARG A 74 3.60 -9.31 -14.80
C ARG A 74 4.96 -8.66 -15.05
N ALA A 75 5.26 -8.32 -16.30
CA ALA A 75 6.52 -7.68 -16.65
C ALA A 75 6.55 -6.21 -16.18
N LEU A 76 7.33 -5.90 -15.13
CA LEU A 76 7.48 -4.54 -14.58
C LEU A 76 7.84 -3.48 -15.63
N ALA A 77 8.68 -3.86 -16.60
CA ALA A 77 9.12 -2.96 -17.68
C ALA A 77 7.95 -2.41 -18.52
N GLN A 78 6.81 -3.11 -18.55
CA GLN A 78 5.62 -2.67 -19.28
C GLN A 78 4.68 -1.82 -18.43
N GLY A 79 4.99 -1.65 -17.14
CA GLY A 79 4.10 -1.06 -16.14
C GLY A 79 3.01 -2.04 -15.68
N ILE A 80 2.43 -1.76 -14.52
CA ILE A 80 1.24 -2.45 -14.03
C ILE A 80 0.02 -1.63 -14.44
N CYS A 81 -0.70 -2.11 -15.44
CA CYS A 81 -1.90 -1.45 -15.99
C CYS A 81 -3.18 -2.15 -15.53
N VAL A 82 -4.19 -1.35 -15.23
CA VAL A 82 -5.56 -1.76 -14.92
C VAL A 82 -6.44 -1.35 -16.10
N THR A 83 -7.05 -2.34 -16.72
CA THR A 83 -7.94 -2.12 -17.87
C THR A 83 -9.37 -1.85 -17.40
N PRO A 84 -10.27 -1.31 -18.26
CA PRO A 84 -11.69 -1.18 -17.94
C PRO A 84 -12.43 -2.51 -17.69
N HIS A 85 -11.83 -3.63 -18.06
CA HIS A 85 -12.33 -4.97 -17.70
C HIS A 85 -11.98 -5.31 -16.25
N ASP A 86 -10.77 -4.94 -15.81
CA ASP A 86 -10.32 -5.16 -14.45
C ASP A 86 -11.01 -4.21 -13.47
N TYR A 87 -11.08 -2.91 -13.78
CA TYR A 87 -11.73 -1.92 -12.93
C TYR A 87 -12.12 -0.68 -13.74
N ARG A 88 -13.35 -0.18 -13.54
CA ARG A 88 -13.85 0.99 -14.24
C ARG A 88 -13.72 2.25 -13.39
N PHE A 89 -12.69 3.04 -13.69
CA PHE A 89 -12.51 4.36 -13.08
C PHE A 89 -13.54 5.37 -13.61
N GLN A 90 -14.20 6.06 -12.69
CA GLN A 90 -15.14 7.14 -12.96
C GLN A 90 -14.40 8.48 -12.96
N ALA A 91 -14.88 9.45 -13.75
CA ALA A 91 -14.32 10.79 -13.76
C ALA A 91 -14.58 11.52 -12.43
N ASP A 92 -13.70 12.47 -12.11
CA ASP A 92 -13.76 13.41 -10.98
C ASP A 92 -13.86 12.77 -9.59
N ARG A 93 -13.51 11.49 -9.50
CA ARG A 93 -13.41 10.74 -8.24
C ARG A 93 -11.94 10.47 -7.91
N PRO A 94 -11.49 10.70 -6.68
CA PRO A 94 -10.15 10.33 -6.25
C PRO A 94 -10.05 8.82 -6.04
N TYR A 95 -8.96 8.24 -6.52
CA TYR A 95 -8.62 6.84 -6.37
C TYR A 95 -7.23 6.69 -5.78
N SER A 96 -6.97 5.54 -5.17
CA SER A 96 -5.63 5.09 -4.81
C SER A 96 -5.37 3.70 -5.36
N MET A 97 -4.22 3.52 -5.98
CA MET A 97 -3.67 2.22 -6.38
C MET A 97 -2.46 1.92 -5.51
N ARG A 98 -2.57 0.93 -4.63
CA ARG A 98 -1.50 0.48 -3.73
C ARG A 98 -0.95 -0.86 -4.21
N LEU A 99 0.29 -0.85 -4.67
CA LEU A 99 1.01 -2.02 -5.17
C LEU A 99 1.98 -2.54 -4.10
N ASN A 100 1.78 -3.78 -3.67
CA ASN A 100 2.65 -4.45 -2.72
C ASN A 100 3.67 -5.31 -3.46
N PHE A 101 4.92 -5.26 -2.98
CA PHE A 101 5.95 -6.22 -3.34
C PHE A 101 6.24 -7.14 -2.16
N VAL A 102 6.66 -8.36 -2.48
CA VAL A 102 7.16 -9.33 -1.51
C VAL A 102 8.58 -9.77 -1.90
N PRO A 103 9.39 -10.25 -0.96
CA PRO A 103 10.67 -10.88 -1.30
C PRO A 103 10.45 -12.06 -2.25
N ALA A 104 11.30 -12.19 -3.28
CA ALA A 104 11.23 -13.31 -4.23
C ALA A 104 11.60 -14.66 -3.58
N GLU A 105 12.44 -14.62 -2.54
CA GLU A 105 12.78 -15.80 -1.72
C GLU A 105 12.24 -15.61 -0.30
N ALA A 106 11.79 -16.71 0.31
CA ALA A 106 11.34 -16.71 1.70
C ALA A 106 12.51 -16.38 2.65
N ARG A 107 12.61 -15.12 3.09
CA ARG A 107 13.68 -14.67 3.99
C ARG A 107 13.46 -15.13 5.43
N ARG A 108 14.57 -15.43 6.11
CA ARG A 108 14.60 -15.97 7.49
C ARG A 108 14.22 -14.93 8.57
N GLN A 109 14.30 -13.62 8.28
CA GLN A 109 14.00 -12.56 9.25
C GLN A 109 12.67 -11.86 8.99
N LEU A 110 11.91 -11.58 10.06
CA LEU A 110 10.59 -10.94 10.03
C LEU A 110 10.60 -9.49 9.49
N GLN A 111 11.67 -8.73 9.73
CA GLN A 111 11.79 -7.35 9.22
C GLN A 111 12.06 -7.31 7.71
N GLU A 112 12.59 -8.38 7.15
CA GLU A 112 12.87 -8.52 5.72
C GLU A 112 11.70 -9.17 4.95
N ARG A 113 10.57 -9.46 5.63
CA ARG A 113 9.38 -10.07 5.01
C ARG A 113 8.57 -9.11 4.15
N TYR A 114 8.73 -7.81 4.37
CA TYR A 114 7.93 -6.81 3.68
C TYR A 114 8.76 -6.22 2.55
N GLY A 115 8.33 -6.47 1.30
CA GLY A 115 8.86 -5.74 0.17
C GLY A 115 8.36 -4.29 0.18
N ARG A 116 8.82 -3.50 -0.78
CA ARG A 116 8.35 -2.12 -0.93
C ARG A 116 6.86 -2.10 -1.24
N THR A 117 6.17 -1.12 -0.69
CA THR A 117 4.82 -0.78 -1.12
C THR A 117 4.87 0.53 -1.87
N PHE A 118 4.15 0.62 -2.98
CA PHE A 118 3.98 1.85 -3.72
C PHE A 118 2.53 2.29 -3.73
N ILE A 119 2.28 3.59 -3.66
CA ILE A 119 0.94 4.16 -3.74
C ILE A 119 0.89 5.24 -4.81
N ALA A 120 -0.06 5.10 -5.74
CA ALA A 120 -0.42 6.16 -6.66
C ALA A 120 -1.81 6.69 -6.30
N ARG A 121 -1.94 8.01 -6.20
CA ARG A 121 -3.21 8.67 -5.96
C ARG A 121 -3.52 9.59 -7.13
N PHE A 122 -4.73 9.50 -7.64
CA PHE A 122 -5.10 10.23 -8.84
C PHE A 122 -6.61 10.40 -8.95
N LYS A 123 -7.05 11.24 -9.87
CA LYS A 123 -8.41 11.23 -10.40
C LYS A 123 -8.35 11.19 -11.93
N ILE A 124 -9.36 10.60 -12.54
CA ILE A 124 -9.58 10.76 -13.98
C ILE A 124 -10.36 12.05 -14.18
N VAL A 125 -9.93 12.90 -15.09
CA VAL A 125 -10.65 14.13 -15.46
C VAL A 125 -11.03 14.07 -16.93
N GLU A 126 -12.20 14.58 -17.27
CA GLU A 126 -12.68 14.68 -18.64
C GLU A 126 -12.73 16.15 -19.05
N GLN A 127 -11.86 16.54 -19.97
CA GLN A 127 -11.77 17.92 -20.47
C GLN A 127 -11.91 17.91 -21.99
N HIS A 128 -12.89 18.64 -22.51
CA HIS A 128 -13.18 18.72 -23.96
C HIS A 128 -13.33 17.33 -24.64
N GLY A 129 -13.95 16.37 -23.93
CA GLY A 129 -14.13 15.00 -24.43
C GLY A 129 -12.87 14.12 -24.38
N GLN A 130 -11.76 14.62 -23.85
CA GLN A 130 -10.54 13.84 -23.63
C GLN A 130 -10.40 13.46 -22.15
N ARG A 131 -10.17 12.17 -21.91
CA ARG A 131 -9.80 11.66 -20.58
C ARG A 131 -8.32 11.94 -20.30
N ARG A 132 -8.04 12.42 -19.09
CA ARG A 132 -6.71 12.66 -18.54
C ARG A 132 -6.62 12.16 -17.11
N ILE A 133 -5.40 12.01 -16.63
CA ILE A 133 -5.14 11.69 -15.22
C ILE A 133 -4.57 12.94 -14.54
N GLU A 134 -5.09 13.24 -13.35
CA GLU A 134 -4.53 14.25 -12.47
C GLU A 134 -4.00 13.53 -11.23
N ASN A 135 -2.68 13.54 -11.05
CA ASN A 135 -2.04 12.94 -9.89
C ASN A 135 -2.26 13.82 -8.65
N LEU A 136 -2.65 13.17 -7.56
CA LEU A 136 -2.92 13.79 -6.27
C LEU A 136 -1.72 13.54 -5.34
N PRO A 137 -1.45 14.45 -4.39
CA PRO A 137 -0.39 14.22 -3.42
C PRO A 137 -0.66 12.95 -2.61
N ALA A 138 0.42 12.25 -2.23
CA ALA A 138 0.35 11.24 -1.20
C ALA A 138 -0.17 11.89 0.10
N ILE A 139 -1.06 11.21 0.84
CA ILE A 139 -1.38 11.66 2.19
C ILE A 139 -0.21 11.20 3.08
N ASP A 140 0.56 12.17 3.57
CA ASP A 140 1.58 11.91 4.58
C ASP A 140 0.92 11.54 5.91
N GLY A 141 1.01 10.27 6.30
CA GLY A 141 0.56 9.75 7.60
C GLY A 141 -0.93 9.40 7.62
N LYS A 142 -1.40 8.30 8.21
CA LYS A 142 -0.88 7.32 9.19
C LYS A 142 -1.70 6.02 8.95
N PRO A 143 -1.41 4.89 9.62
CA PRO A 143 -1.94 3.56 9.26
C PRO A 143 -3.47 3.45 9.28
#